data_AF-A0A6H5J8P1-F1
#
_entry.id   AF-A0A6H5J8P1-F1
#
_cell.length_a   1.000
_cell.length_b   1.000
_cell.length_c   1.000
_cell.angle_alpha   90.00
_cell.angle_beta   90.00
_cell.angle_gamma   90.00
#
_symmetry.space_group_name_H-M   'P 1'
#
loop_
_entity.id
_entity.type
_entity.pdbx_description
1 polymer ?
#
loop_
_entity_poly.entity_id
_entity_poly.type
_entity_poly.pdbx_seq_one_letter_code
_entity_poly.pdbx_strand_id
1 'polypeptide(L)'
;MFREPRAIYIYAQRRSTRYTIDWQGRLPNLLNIFPTKEIDWLLTEAAKIMKYDEAKSFIEFVARSGYKVKPKVSKNGKQSSRRTTPLHHLCRRDSWPFSTNLPVVANWLFDIYDGIDVNYTDKSKLTHFHVACKFGRTGVVKKFLELGQDPNLIWPEEKRSPLHLAMKHRQREVSELLLRAGADPNSVDNDGMTPLIAICEYHGDVDLARMLFEFSDKKYRVRSIISTSTKIHRCTWR
;
A
#
# COMPACT_ATOMS: atom_id res chain seq x y z
N MET A 1 12.01 -33.72 1.61
CA MET A 1 13.02 -32.65 1.52
C MET A 1 13.04 -32.17 0.06
N PHE A 2 12.18 -31.20 -0.30
CA PHE A 2 12.08 -30.71 -1.68
C PHE A 2 13.14 -29.63 -1.90
N ARG A 3 14.07 -29.84 -2.85
CA ARG A 3 15.24 -28.98 -3.08
C ARG A 3 15.05 -27.90 -4.15
N GLU A 4 13.88 -27.81 -4.79
CA GLU A 4 13.62 -26.79 -5.81
C GLU A 4 12.36 -25.96 -5.50
N PRO A 5 12.46 -24.61 -5.47
CA PRO A 5 11.32 -23.72 -5.26
C PRO A 5 10.17 -23.95 -6.25
N ARG A 6 10.49 -24.34 -7.50
CA ARG A 6 9.49 -24.68 -8.53
C ARG A 6 8.73 -25.97 -8.21
N ALA A 7 9.37 -26.98 -7.63
CA ALA A 7 8.71 -28.24 -7.27
C ALA A 7 7.75 -28.05 -6.09
N ILE A 8 8.13 -27.25 -5.09
CA ILE A 8 7.25 -26.85 -3.97
C ILE A 8 6.10 -25.99 -4.51
N TYR A 9 6.37 -25.07 -5.43
CA TYR A 9 5.35 -24.24 -6.08
C TYR A 9 4.32 -25.09 -6.85
N ILE A 10 4.76 -26.02 -7.71
CA ILE A 10 3.84 -26.90 -8.46
C ILE A 10 3.09 -27.84 -7.52
N TYR A 11 3.75 -28.34 -6.48
CA TYR A 11 3.13 -29.19 -5.47
C TYR A 11 2.05 -28.43 -4.68
N ALA A 12 2.37 -27.22 -4.22
CA ALA A 12 1.44 -26.34 -3.53
C ALA A 12 0.34 -25.84 -4.46
N GLN A 13 0.62 -25.58 -5.75
CA GLN A 13 -0.38 -25.23 -6.75
C GLN A 13 -1.35 -26.40 -6.95
N ARG A 14 -0.88 -27.63 -7.20
CA ARG A 14 -1.74 -28.81 -7.35
C ARG A 14 -2.56 -29.14 -6.10
N ARG A 15 -2.00 -28.90 -4.92
CA ARG A 15 -2.67 -29.13 -3.64
C ARG A 15 -3.67 -28.01 -3.37
N SER A 16 -3.25 -26.74 -3.51
CA SER A 16 -4.08 -25.55 -3.32
C SER A 16 -5.21 -25.46 -4.33
N THR A 17 -4.99 -25.63 -5.63
CA THR A 17 -6.06 -25.49 -6.63
C THR A 17 -7.18 -26.52 -6.41
N ARG A 18 -6.85 -27.74 -5.98
CA ARG A 18 -7.85 -28.73 -5.53
C ARG A 18 -8.64 -28.27 -4.30
N TYR A 19 -8.06 -27.47 -3.42
CA TYR A 19 -8.69 -26.98 -2.19
C TYR A 19 -9.34 -25.60 -2.34
N THR A 20 -9.02 -24.81 -3.36
CA THR A 20 -9.49 -23.42 -3.48
C THR A 20 -10.62 -23.24 -4.49
N ILE A 21 -10.71 -24.09 -5.51
CA ILE A 21 -11.62 -23.85 -6.64
C ILE A 21 -13.06 -24.37 -6.37
N ASP A 22 -13.23 -25.41 -5.53
CA ASP A 22 -14.54 -26.05 -5.28
C ASP A 22 -14.91 -26.22 -3.78
N TRP A 23 -14.28 -25.48 -2.86
CA TRP A 23 -14.52 -25.70 -1.43
C TRP A 23 -15.82 -25.07 -0.93
N GLN A 24 -16.87 -25.89 -0.78
CA GLN A 24 -18.18 -25.50 -0.23
C GLN A 24 -18.35 -25.79 1.28
N GLY A 25 -17.33 -26.35 1.94
CA GLY A 25 -17.37 -26.71 3.37
C GLY A 25 -16.78 -25.67 4.32
N ARG A 26 -16.77 -25.96 5.63
CA ARG A 26 -16.05 -25.13 6.63
C ARG A 26 -14.56 -25.09 6.28
N LEU A 27 -13.98 -23.89 6.16
CA LEU A 27 -12.58 -23.73 5.78
C LEU A 27 -11.66 -24.34 6.86
N PRO A 28 -10.63 -25.12 6.48
CA PRO A 28 -9.72 -25.72 7.44
C PRO A 28 -8.83 -24.65 8.08
N ASN A 29 -8.41 -24.88 9.33
CA ASN A 29 -7.36 -24.06 9.92
C ASN A 29 -6.05 -24.34 9.18
N LEU A 30 -5.55 -23.33 8.46
CA LEU A 30 -4.38 -23.43 7.60
C LEU A 30 -3.11 -23.86 8.34
N LEU A 31 -3.01 -23.53 9.63
CA LEU A 31 -1.90 -23.93 10.49
C LEU A 31 -1.85 -25.44 10.78
N ASN A 32 -2.96 -26.16 10.59
CA ASN A 32 -2.98 -27.62 10.71
C ASN A 32 -2.37 -28.32 9.49
N ILE A 33 -2.25 -27.61 8.37
CA ILE A 33 -1.84 -28.16 7.08
C ILE A 33 -0.45 -27.66 6.70
N PHE A 34 -0.17 -26.39 6.95
CA PHE A 34 1.07 -25.75 6.53
C PHE A 34 1.76 -25.02 7.70
N PRO A 35 3.09 -25.13 7.84
CA PRO A 35 3.84 -24.29 8.76
C PRO A 35 3.80 -22.82 8.30
N THR A 36 3.85 -21.89 9.25
CA THR A 36 3.77 -20.43 9.01
C THR A 36 4.77 -19.93 7.97
N LYS A 37 6.00 -20.49 7.95
CA LYS A 37 7.04 -20.12 6.98
C LYS A 37 6.65 -20.49 5.54
N GLU A 38 5.96 -21.61 5.36
CA GLU A 38 5.50 -22.07 4.05
C GLU A 38 4.33 -21.22 3.57
N ILE A 39 3.38 -20.88 4.44
CA ILE A 39 2.29 -19.94 4.12
C ILE A 39 2.87 -18.57 3.69
N ASP A 40 3.83 -18.02 4.44
CA ASP A 40 4.47 -16.74 4.12
C ASP A 40 5.20 -16.77 2.76
N TRP A 41 5.89 -17.87 2.48
CA TRP A 41 6.54 -18.09 1.19
C TRP A 41 5.52 -18.20 0.05
N LEU A 42 4.46 -18.99 0.21
CA LEU A 42 3.41 -19.15 -0.80
C LEU A 42 2.68 -17.84 -1.10
N LEU A 43 2.32 -17.06 -0.06
CA LEU A 43 1.73 -15.74 -0.24
C LEU A 43 2.67 -14.80 -1.02
N THR A 44 3.97 -14.89 -0.75
CA THR A 44 5.00 -14.08 -1.42
C THR A 44 5.11 -14.44 -2.89
N GLU A 45 5.16 -15.73 -3.22
CA GLU A 45 5.23 -16.19 -4.60
C GLU A 45 3.94 -15.89 -5.38
N ALA A 46 2.78 -16.01 -4.71
CA ALA A 46 1.51 -15.59 -5.27
C ALA A 46 1.50 -14.10 -5.64
N ALA A 47 1.97 -13.24 -4.74
CA ALA A 47 2.07 -11.81 -5.03
C ALA A 47 3.05 -11.48 -6.18
N LYS A 48 4.13 -12.26 -6.36
CA LYS A 48 5.15 -12.00 -7.40
C LYS A 48 4.81 -12.53 -8.80
N ILE A 49 4.49 -13.82 -8.93
CA ILE A 49 4.67 -14.57 -10.19
C ILE A 49 3.36 -15.08 -10.79
N MET A 50 2.35 -15.37 -9.97
CA MET A 50 1.19 -16.13 -10.44
C MET A 50 0.38 -15.37 -11.51
N LYS A 51 -0.19 -16.14 -12.45
CA LYS A 51 -1.30 -15.66 -13.28
C LYS A 51 -2.38 -15.13 -12.34
N TYR A 52 -2.96 -13.98 -12.68
CA TYR A 52 -3.79 -13.19 -11.76
C TYR A 52 -4.89 -14.01 -11.06
N ASP A 53 -5.55 -14.93 -11.76
CA ASP A 53 -6.64 -15.74 -11.21
C ASP A 53 -6.18 -16.77 -10.17
N GLU A 54 -5.00 -17.35 -10.35
CA GLU A 54 -4.45 -18.35 -9.43
C GLU A 54 -3.91 -17.68 -8.16
N ALA A 55 -3.23 -16.53 -8.32
CA ALA A 55 -2.75 -15.70 -7.21
C ALA A 55 -3.91 -15.27 -6.31
N LYS A 56 -4.97 -14.80 -6.97
CA LYS A 56 -6.21 -14.34 -6.35
C LYS A 56 -6.82 -15.46 -5.51
N SER A 57 -7.04 -16.63 -6.10
CA SER A 57 -7.70 -17.77 -5.46
C SER A 57 -6.99 -18.24 -4.19
N PHE A 58 -5.65 -18.32 -4.21
CA PHE A 58 -4.89 -18.74 -3.03
C PHE A 58 -4.91 -17.69 -1.91
N ILE A 59 -4.65 -16.42 -2.24
CA ILE A 59 -4.62 -15.34 -1.25
C ILE A 59 -6.01 -15.15 -0.63
N GLU A 60 -7.07 -15.24 -1.43
CA GLU A 60 -8.46 -15.24 -0.97
C GLU A 60 -8.70 -16.37 0.04
N PHE A 61 -8.32 -17.59 -0.31
CA PHE A 61 -8.50 -18.75 0.56
C PHE A 61 -7.79 -18.58 1.91
N VAL A 62 -6.55 -18.09 1.88
CA VAL A 62 -5.80 -17.82 3.11
C VAL A 62 -6.51 -16.76 3.96
N ALA A 63 -6.96 -15.65 3.36
CA ALA A 63 -7.71 -14.63 4.09
C ALA A 63 -9.03 -15.16 4.68
N ARG A 64 -9.82 -15.89 3.89
CA ARG A 64 -11.11 -16.47 4.32
C ARG A 64 -10.96 -17.54 5.39
N SER A 65 -9.81 -18.23 5.48
CA SER A 65 -9.52 -19.17 6.56
C SER A 65 -9.38 -18.52 7.93
N GLY A 66 -9.29 -17.18 7.99
CA GLY A 66 -9.02 -16.43 9.22
C GLY A 66 -7.54 -16.44 9.62
N TYR A 67 -6.64 -16.89 8.74
CA TYR A 67 -5.21 -16.85 9.00
C TYR A 67 -4.73 -15.40 9.12
N LYS A 68 -4.11 -15.08 10.26
CA LYS A 68 -3.47 -13.80 10.54
C LYS A 68 -1.99 -14.00 10.82
N VAL A 69 -1.14 -13.14 10.26
CA VAL A 69 0.30 -13.17 10.53
C VAL A 69 0.54 -12.76 11.98
N LYS A 70 1.45 -13.45 12.67
CA LYS A 70 1.88 -13.05 14.01
C LYS A 70 3.12 -12.15 13.96
N PRO A 71 3.22 -11.12 14.81
CA PRO A 71 4.39 -10.26 14.88
C PRO A 71 5.65 -11.06 15.25
N LYS A 72 6.77 -10.83 14.55
CA LYS A 72 8.09 -11.30 15.02
C LYS A 72 8.61 -10.36 16.12
N VAL A 73 8.39 -10.75 17.38
CA VAL A 73 8.93 -10.04 18.54
C VAL A 73 10.42 -10.37 18.67
N SER A 74 11.29 -9.36 18.74
CA SER A 74 12.71 -9.58 19.04
C SER A 74 12.87 -10.01 20.50
N LYS A 75 14.03 -10.59 20.86
CA LYS A 75 14.35 -10.97 22.25
C LYS A 75 14.22 -9.82 23.25
N ASN A 76 14.23 -8.57 22.78
CA ASN A 76 14.16 -7.35 23.59
C ASN A 76 12.73 -6.80 23.72
N GLY A 77 11.70 -7.57 23.35
CA GLY A 77 10.30 -7.13 23.37
C GLY A 77 9.92 -6.13 22.25
N LYS A 78 10.90 -5.55 21.56
CA LYS A 78 10.67 -4.62 20.44
C LYS A 78 10.28 -5.39 19.18
N GLN A 79 9.15 -5.01 18.59
CA GLN A 79 8.65 -5.59 17.35
C GLN A 79 9.55 -5.18 16.17
N SER A 80 10.08 -6.15 15.40
CA SER A 80 10.88 -5.83 14.22
C SER A 80 9.97 -5.46 13.05
N SER A 81 10.03 -4.21 12.61
CA SER A 81 9.34 -3.74 11.40
C SER A 81 10.07 -4.12 10.10
N ARG A 82 11.36 -4.51 10.15
CA ARG A 82 12.12 -4.88 8.95
C ARG A 82 11.70 -6.27 8.44
N ARG A 83 10.89 -6.30 7.39
CA ARG A 83 10.43 -7.52 6.71
C ARG A 83 9.88 -7.18 5.32
N THR A 84 10.41 -7.83 4.30
CA THR A 84 9.76 -7.86 2.98
C THR A 84 8.54 -8.79 3.04
N THR A 85 7.38 -8.30 2.61
CA THR A 85 6.11 -9.03 2.66
C THR A 85 5.49 -9.12 1.26
N PRO A 86 4.47 -9.96 1.04
CA PRO A 86 3.73 -10.02 -0.23
C PRO A 86 3.18 -8.66 -0.68
N LEU A 87 2.72 -7.80 0.25
CA LEU A 87 2.28 -6.43 -0.04
C LEU A 87 3.35 -5.58 -0.74
N HIS A 88 4.62 -5.70 -0.33
CA HIS A 88 5.73 -4.99 -0.96
C HIS A 88 5.98 -5.46 -2.40
N HIS A 89 5.80 -6.76 -2.66
CA HIS A 89 5.90 -7.31 -4.01
C HIS A 89 4.73 -6.87 -4.88
N LEU A 90 3.51 -6.91 -4.34
CA LEU A 90 2.29 -6.46 -5.02
C LEU A 90 2.41 -4.98 -5.45
N CYS A 91 2.95 -4.13 -4.58
CA CYS A 91 3.15 -2.70 -4.85
C CYS A 91 4.07 -2.43 -6.05
N ARG A 92 5.04 -3.30 -6.32
CA ARG A 92 5.99 -3.14 -7.45
C ARG A 92 5.47 -3.67 -8.78
N ARG A 93 4.30 -4.30 -8.79
CA ARG A 93 3.69 -4.70 -10.06
C ARG A 93 3.25 -3.41 -10.76
N ASP A 94 3.81 -3.18 -11.94
CA ASP A 94 3.35 -2.14 -12.85
C ASP A 94 1.92 -2.47 -13.24
N SER A 95 0.98 -1.79 -12.59
CA SER A 95 -0.39 -1.78 -13.01
C SER A 95 -0.59 -0.54 -13.85
N TRP A 96 -0.85 -0.74 -15.15
CA TRP A 96 -1.67 0.22 -15.87
C TRP A 96 -2.95 0.46 -15.05
N PRO A 97 -3.50 1.68 -14.96
CA PRO A 97 -4.66 2.02 -14.12
C PRO A 97 -5.93 1.16 -14.27
N PHE A 98 -5.93 0.15 -15.16
CA PHE A 98 -7.03 -0.78 -15.41
C PHE A 98 -6.83 -2.20 -14.86
N SER A 99 -5.79 -2.47 -14.06
CA SER A 99 -5.68 -3.78 -13.39
C SER A 99 -6.70 -3.89 -12.26
N THR A 100 -7.88 -4.44 -12.57
CA THR A 100 -9.03 -4.53 -11.65
C THR A 100 -8.82 -5.47 -10.46
N ASN A 101 -7.89 -6.43 -10.57
CA ASN A 101 -7.70 -7.47 -9.55
C ASN A 101 -6.65 -7.14 -8.47
N LEU A 102 -5.67 -6.27 -8.76
CA LEU A 102 -4.62 -5.96 -7.78
C LEU A 102 -5.14 -5.29 -6.50
N PRO A 103 -6.10 -4.35 -6.55
CA PRO A 103 -6.72 -3.80 -5.34
C PRO A 103 -7.41 -4.89 -4.49
N VAL A 104 -8.09 -5.84 -5.13
CA VAL A 104 -8.76 -6.95 -4.42
C VAL A 104 -7.74 -7.84 -3.70
N VAL A 105 -6.64 -8.19 -4.37
CA VAL A 105 -5.56 -8.97 -3.75
C VAL A 105 -4.90 -8.19 -2.61
N ALA A 106 -4.70 -6.87 -2.77
CA ALA A 106 -4.19 -6.02 -1.71
C ALA A 106 -5.10 -6.07 -0.48
N ASN A 107 -6.43 -6.04 -0.66
CA ASN A 107 -7.39 -6.11 0.44
C ASN A 107 -7.20 -7.37 1.27
N TRP A 108 -7.19 -8.54 0.64
CA TRP A 108 -7.00 -9.80 1.35
C TRP A 108 -5.63 -9.92 2.02
N LEU A 109 -4.57 -9.41 1.37
CA LEU A 109 -3.27 -9.34 2.00
C LEU A 109 -3.30 -8.43 3.22
N PHE A 110 -3.91 -7.24 3.14
CA PHE A 110 -4.09 -6.40 4.32
C PHE A 110 -4.90 -7.11 5.40
N ASP A 111 -5.94 -7.88 5.06
CA ASP A 111 -6.68 -8.69 6.04
C ASP A 111 -5.79 -9.75 6.69
N ILE A 112 -4.89 -10.40 5.96
CA ILE A 112 -3.94 -11.39 6.53
C ILE A 112 -2.93 -10.72 7.47
N TYR A 113 -2.54 -9.48 7.17
CA TYR A 113 -1.61 -8.69 7.97
C TYR A 113 -2.31 -7.82 9.03
N ASP A 114 -3.64 -7.78 9.02
CA ASP A 114 -4.48 -7.00 9.92
C ASP A 114 -4.35 -7.52 11.36
N GLY A 115 -4.28 -6.59 12.31
CA GLY A 115 -4.02 -6.86 13.73
C GLY A 115 -2.57 -6.73 14.18
N ILE A 116 -1.65 -6.39 13.28
CA ILE A 116 -0.25 -6.09 13.62
C ILE A 116 -0.05 -4.61 13.31
N ASP A 117 -0.07 -3.75 14.34
CA ASP A 117 0.11 -2.29 14.25
C ASP A 117 1.55 -1.90 13.85
N VAL A 118 2.10 -2.62 12.89
CA VAL A 118 3.50 -2.60 12.47
C VAL A 118 3.52 -2.12 11.04
N ASN A 119 4.12 -0.95 10.85
CA ASN A 119 4.46 -0.48 9.53
C ASN A 119 5.68 -1.24 9.01
N TYR A 120 5.47 -2.45 8.47
CA TYR A 120 6.57 -3.26 7.95
C TYR A 120 7.28 -2.53 6.82
N THR A 121 8.60 -2.65 6.79
CA THR A 121 9.46 -2.00 5.80
C THR A 121 10.39 -3.04 5.14
N ASP A 122 10.49 -2.98 3.82
CA ASP A 122 11.41 -3.83 3.06
C ASP A 122 12.83 -3.22 2.94
N LYS A 123 13.69 -3.89 2.17
CA LYS A 123 15.09 -3.47 1.97
C LYS A 123 15.23 -2.11 1.27
N SER A 124 14.25 -1.71 0.45
CA SER A 124 14.21 -0.42 -0.26
C SER A 124 13.61 0.72 0.57
N LYS A 125 13.18 0.43 1.81
CA LYS A 125 12.41 1.34 2.67
C LYS A 125 10.96 1.59 2.23
N LEU A 126 10.46 0.90 1.20
CA LEU A 126 9.01 0.82 0.97
C LEU A 126 8.33 0.26 2.23
N THR A 127 7.18 0.81 2.60
CA THR A 127 6.48 0.44 3.84
C THR A 127 5.03 0.07 3.59
N HIS A 128 4.39 -0.66 4.51
CA HIS A 128 2.96 -0.96 4.45
C HIS A 128 2.10 0.30 4.36
N PHE A 129 2.51 1.40 4.97
CA PHE A 129 1.85 2.69 4.83
C PHE A 129 1.84 3.19 3.37
N HIS A 130 2.98 3.12 2.67
CA HIS A 130 3.06 3.46 1.25
C HIS A 130 2.14 2.55 0.40
N VAL A 131 2.16 1.24 0.66
CA VAL A 131 1.32 0.27 -0.06
C VAL A 131 -0.17 0.55 0.18
N ALA A 132 -0.56 0.86 1.42
CA ALA A 132 -1.93 1.20 1.76
C ALA A 132 -2.40 2.47 1.03
N CYS A 133 -1.51 3.46 0.89
CA CYS A 133 -1.82 4.69 0.15
C CYS A 133 -2.01 4.42 -1.35
N LYS A 134 -1.14 3.61 -1.98
CA LYS A 134 -1.26 3.21 -3.39
C LYS A 134 -2.58 2.51 -3.70
N PHE A 135 -3.01 1.60 -2.82
CA PHE A 135 -4.19 0.76 -3.03
C PHE A 135 -5.49 1.28 -2.38
N GLY A 136 -5.50 2.52 -1.87
CA GLY A 136 -6.74 3.12 -1.36
C GLY A 136 -7.27 2.50 -0.08
N ARG A 137 -6.41 1.94 0.77
CA ARG A 137 -6.84 1.26 2.00
C ARG A 137 -7.09 2.27 3.11
N THR A 138 -8.15 3.05 2.96
CA THR A 138 -8.51 4.19 3.82
C THR A 138 -8.47 3.86 5.32
N GLY A 139 -9.04 2.74 5.75
CA GLY A 139 -9.00 2.32 7.16
C GLY A 139 -7.58 2.04 7.68
N VAL A 140 -6.73 1.41 6.85
CA VAL A 140 -5.33 1.12 7.19
C VAL A 140 -4.51 2.40 7.23
N VAL A 141 -4.70 3.30 6.25
CA VAL A 141 -4.03 4.61 6.20
C VAL A 141 -4.40 5.44 7.42
N LYS A 142 -5.70 5.55 7.74
CA LYS A 142 -6.18 6.27 8.92
C LYS A 142 -5.53 5.75 10.19
N LYS A 143 -5.52 4.42 10.37
CA LYS A 143 -4.90 3.78 11.52
C LYS A 143 -3.39 4.08 11.64
N PHE A 144 -2.65 4.03 10.54
CA PHE A 144 -1.22 4.40 10.57
C PHE A 144 -1.00 5.86 10.93
N LEU A 145 -1.83 6.78 10.41
CA LEU A 145 -1.76 8.20 10.76
C LEU A 145 -2.07 8.43 12.25
N GLU A 146 -3.08 7.74 12.81
CA GLU A 146 -3.42 7.78 14.24
C GLU A 146 -2.28 7.24 15.12
N LEU A 147 -1.49 6.30 14.61
CA LEU A 147 -0.27 5.79 15.26
C LEU A 147 0.95 6.73 15.09
N GLY A 148 0.76 7.94 14.55
CA GLY A 148 1.80 8.95 14.40
C GLY A 148 2.72 8.73 13.19
N GLN A 149 2.28 7.96 12.19
CA GLN A 149 3.05 7.79 10.96
C GLN A 149 3.16 9.13 10.22
N ASP A 150 4.39 9.51 9.86
CA ASP A 150 4.64 10.72 9.07
C ASP A 150 3.94 10.64 7.69
N PRO A 151 2.99 11.54 7.37
CA PRO A 151 2.31 11.58 6.08
C PRO A 151 3.22 12.02 4.93
N ASN A 152 4.43 12.51 5.22
CA ASN A 152 5.46 12.89 4.25
C ASN A 152 6.58 11.85 4.13
N LEU A 153 6.42 10.66 4.69
CA LEU A 153 7.42 9.59 4.59
C LEU A 153 7.73 9.28 3.12
N ILE A 154 8.97 9.52 2.70
CA ILE A 154 9.40 9.29 1.33
C ILE A 154 9.77 7.83 1.12
N TRP A 155 9.28 7.23 0.02
CA TRP A 155 9.84 6.00 -0.52
C TRP A 155 11.09 6.34 -1.36
N PRO A 156 12.31 6.00 -0.92
CA PRO A 156 13.54 6.54 -1.50
C PRO A 156 13.81 6.13 -2.95
N GLU A 157 13.40 4.92 -3.35
CA GLU A 157 13.68 4.38 -4.68
C GLU A 157 13.05 5.23 -5.80
N GLU A 158 11.83 5.74 -5.57
CA GLU A 158 11.11 6.60 -6.52
C GLU A 158 10.98 8.06 -6.05
N LYS A 159 11.49 8.38 -4.85
CA LYS A 159 11.29 9.65 -4.15
C LYS A 159 9.81 10.07 -4.05
N ARG A 160 8.90 9.09 -4.04
CA ARG A 160 7.47 9.36 -3.95
C ARG A 160 7.02 9.49 -2.50
N SER A 161 6.26 10.54 -2.23
CA SER A 161 5.52 10.67 -0.97
C SER A 161 4.26 9.80 -0.99
N PRO A 162 3.63 9.54 0.17
CA PRO A 162 2.37 8.79 0.23
C PRO A 162 1.27 9.48 -0.58
N LEU A 163 1.30 10.82 -0.64
CA LEU A 163 0.37 11.61 -1.44
C LEU A 163 0.57 11.39 -2.94
N HIS A 164 1.82 11.31 -3.44
CA HIS A 164 2.07 10.96 -4.85
C HIS A 164 1.46 9.61 -5.21
N LEU A 165 1.64 8.60 -4.35
CA LEU A 165 1.10 7.26 -4.57
C LEU A 165 -0.44 7.28 -4.59
N ALA A 166 -1.08 7.97 -3.66
CA ALA A 166 -2.53 8.09 -3.62
C ALA A 166 -3.08 8.80 -4.87
N MET A 167 -2.47 9.93 -5.27
CA MET A 167 -2.91 10.73 -6.41
C MET A 167 -2.73 10.01 -7.76
N LYS A 168 -1.56 9.41 -7.99
CA LYS A 168 -1.28 8.62 -9.20
C LYS A 168 -2.27 7.46 -9.39
N HIS A 169 -2.85 6.96 -8.30
CA HIS A 169 -3.80 5.86 -8.31
C HIS A 169 -5.26 6.27 -8.02
N ARG A 170 -5.59 7.57 -8.12
CA ARG A 170 -6.94 8.14 -7.93
C ARG A 170 -7.59 7.79 -6.57
N GLN A 171 -6.79 7.66 -5.52
CA GLN A 171 -7.28 7.29 -4.18
C GLN A 171 -7.79 8.53 -3.43
N ARG A 172 -8.96 9.04 -3.82
CA ARG A 172 -9.52 10.32 -3.37
C ARG A 172 -9.60 10.45 -1.85
N GLU A 173 -10.18 9.47 -1.17
CA GLU A 173 -10.37 9.48 0.29
C GLU A 173 -9.02 9.42 1.03
N VAL A 174 -8.08 8.62 0.53
CA VAL A 174 -6.73 8.55 1.08
C VAL A 174 -5.99 9.88 0.89
N SER A 175 -6.09 10.49 -0.28
CA SER A 175 -5.50 11.79 -0.58
C SER A 175 -6.01 12.86 0.38
N GLU A 176 -7.32 12.89 0.64
CA GLU A 176 -7.90 13.82 1.60
C GLU A 176 -7.37 13.58 3.01
N LEU A 177 -7.30 12.33 3.46
CA LEU A 177 -6.75 11.97 4.78
C LEU A 177 -5.30 12.43 4.93
N LEU A 178 -4.47 12.19 3.92
CA LEU A 178 -3.06 12.59 3.92
C LEU A 178 -2.92 14.11 3.97
N LEU A 179 -3.69 14.86 3.18
CA LEU A 179 -3.68 16.32 3.18
C LEU A 179 -4.12 16.89 4.54
N ARG A 180 -5.18 16.33 5.14
CA ARG A 180 -5.62 16.70 6.50
C ARG A 180 -4.57 16.38 7.56
N ALA A 181 -3.79 15.31 7.39
CA ALA A 181 -2.69 14.95 8.26
C ALA A 181 -1.43 15.81 8.06
N GLY A 182 -1.41 16.73 7.08
CA GLY A 182 -0.30 17.65 6.85
C GLY A 182 0.68 17.21 5.76
N ALA A 183 0.28 16.29 4.87
CA ALA A 183 1.06 16.00 3.67
C ALA A 183 1.39 17.28 2.88
N ASP A 184 2.56 17.30 2.24
CA ASP A 184 2.99 18.41 1.41
C ASP A 184 2.44 18.28 -0.02
N PRO A 185 1.47 19.13 -0.41
CA PRO A 185 0.88 19.09 -1.75
C PRO A 185 1.86 19.49 -2.85
N ASN A 186 3.01 20.07 -2.50
CA ASN A 186 4.02 20.55 -3.44
C ASN A 186 5.34 19.76 -3.38
N SER A 187 5.35 18.61 -2.69
CA SER A 187 6.49 17.70 -2.74
C SER A 187 6.76 17.26 -4.19
N VAL A 188 8.01 16.98 -4.53
CA VAL A 188 8.39 16.52 -5.89
C VAL A 188 9.00 15.12 -5.84
N ASP A 189 8.64 14.27 -6.80
CA ASP A 189 9.22 12.94 -6.97
C ASP A 189 10.55 12.96 -7.77
N ASN A 190 11.04 11.78 -8.17
CA ASN A 190 12.29 11.66 -8.92
C ASN A 190 12.22 12.26 -10.33
N ASP A 191 11.02 12.32 -10.91
CA ASP A 191 10.78 12.88 -12.25
C ASP A 191 10.54 14.40 -12.17
N GLY A 192 10.62 14.98 -10.97
CA GLY A 192 10.31 16.40 -10.72
C GLY A 192 8.81 16.69 -10.73
N MET A 193 7.96 15.66 -10.72
CA MET A 193 6.51 15.82 -10.77
C MET A 193 5.98 16.17 -9.38
N THR A 194 5.08 17.15 -9.30
CA THR A 194 4.28 17.40 -8.11
C THR A 194 3.04 16.50 -8.10
N PRO A 195 2.36 16.33 -6.95
CA PRO A 195 1.08 15.62 -6.89
C PRO A 195 0.05 16.18 -7.90
N LEU A 196 0.04 17.50 -8.14
CA LEU A 196 -0.83 18.12 -9.13
C LEU A 196 -0.50 17.67 -10.56
N ILE A 197 0.78 17.71 -10.94
CA ILE A 197 1.21 17.29 -12.28
C ILE A 197 0.91 15.81 -12.49
N ALA A 198 1.11 14.96 -11.48
CA ALA A 198 0.76 13.56 -11.55
C ALA A 198 -0.75 13.35 -11.83
N ILE A 199 -1.66 14.09 -11.19
CA ILE A 199 -3.10 13.98 -11.49
C ILE A 199 -3.39 14.33 -12.96
N CYS A 200 -2.79 15.41 -13.46
CA CYS A 200 -2.98 15.87 -14.82
C CYS A 200 -2.45 14.86 -15.85
N GLU A 201 -1.26 14.31 -15.63
CA GLU A 201 -0.59 13.40 -16.57
C GLU A 201 -1.32 12.06 -16.71
N TYR A 202 -1.73 11.45 -15.60
CA TYR A 202 -2.29 10.11 -15.65
C TYR A 202 -3.79 10.10 -15.93
N HIS A 203 -4.52 11.15 -15.53
CA HIS A 203 -5.94 10.99 -15.21
C HIS A 203 -6.87 12.15 -15.54
N GLY A 204 -6.40 13.40 -15.47
CA GLY A 204 -7.22 14.60 -15.66
C GLY A 204 -8.38 14.75 -14.64
N ASP A 205 -8.23 14.20 -13.43
CA ASP A 205 -9.29 14.22 -12.40
C ASP A 205 -9.46 15.63 -11.80
N VAL A 206 -10.41 16.39 -12.35
CA VAL A 206 -10.67 17.79 -11.99
C VAL A 206 -11.04 17.95 -10.52
N ASP A 207 -11.81 17.01 -9.96
CA ASP A 207 -12.24 17.08 -8.55
C ASP A 207 -11.05 16.86 -7.61
N LEU A 208 -10.19 15.90 -7.94
CA LEU A 208 -8.99 15.62 -7.16
C LEU A 208 -7.99 16.78 -7.22
N ALA A 209 -7.84 17.41 -8.39
CA ALA A 209 -7.05 18.62 -8.56
C ALA A 209 -7.63 19.78 -7.73
N ARG A 210 -8.96 19.98 -7.76
CA ARG A 210 -9.65 20.99 -6.97
C ARG A 210 -9.43 20.80 -5.47
N MET A 211 -9.57 19.56 -4.98
CA MET A 211 -9.27 19.22 -3.58
C MET A 211 -7.83 19.63 -3.21
N LEU A 212 -6.86 19.33 -4.06
CA LEU A 212 -5.46 19.69 -3.82
C LEU A 212 -5.26 21.21 -3.75
N PHE A 213 -5.90 21.99 -4.64
CA PHE A 213 -5.88 23.46 -4.59
C PHE A 213 -6.47 23.99 -3.29
N GLU A 214 -7.63 23.49 -2.87
CA GLU A 214 -8.27 23.95 -1.63
C GLU A 214 -7.40 23.72 -0.39
N PHE A 215 -6.72 22.57 -0.30
CA PHE A 215 -5.81 22.30 0.81
C PHE A 215 -4.51 23.10 0.71
N SER A 216 -3.99 23.33 -0.50
CA SER A 216 -2.82 24.18 -0.71
C SER A 216 -3.12 25.62 -0.31
N ASP A 217 -4.20 26.21 -0.81
CA ASP A 217 -4.60 27.58 -0.50
C ASP A 217 -4.83 27.79 1.00
N LYS A 218 -5.45 26.83 1.70
CA LYS A 218 -5.59 26.89 3.16
C LYS A 218 -4.22 26.88 3.86
N LYS A 219 -3.28 26.02 3.44
CA LYS A 219 -1.94 25.92 4.03
C LYS A 219 -1.10 27.18 3.79
N TYR A 220 -1.23 27.81 2.61
CA TYR A 220 -0.44 28.99 2.24
C TYR A 220 -1.10 30.33 2.57
N ARG A 221 -2.45 30.44 2.68
CA ARG A 221 -3.13 31.63 3.26
C ARG A 221 -2.76 31.84 4.72
N VAL A 222 -2.59 30.77 5.50
CA VAL A 222 -2.16 30.92 6.89
C VAL A 222 -0.73 31.48 6.94
N ARG A 223 0.19 31.03 6.06
CA ARG A 223 1.56 31.58 5.98
C ARG A 223 1.61 33.04 5.53
N SER A 224 0.74 33.48 4.62
CA SER A 224 0.70 34.89 4.20
C SER A 224 0.18 35.80 5.31
N ILE A 225 -0.74 35.37 6.17
CA ILE A 225 -1.22 36.18 7.30
C ILE A 225 -0.12 36.34 8.37
N ILE A 226 0.77 35.35 8.56
CA ILE A 226 1.93 35.49 9.47
C ILE A 226 3.10 36.24 8.81
N SER A 227 3.15 36.35 7.47
CA SER A 227 4.17 37.10 6.74
C SER A 227 3.73 38.49 6.27
N THR A 228 2.46 38.88 6.46
CA THR A 228 1.94 40.19 6.00
C THR A 228 2.51 41.40 6.75
N SER A 229 3.47 41.23 7.65
CA SER A 229 4.36 42.33 8.05
C SER A 229 5.41 42.70 7.00
N THR A 230 5.54 42.00 5.86
CA THR A 230 6.54 42.36 4.84
C THR A 230 6.01 42.24 3.40
N LYS A 231 5.58 43.39 2.87
CA LYS A 231 5.50 43.84 1.46
C LYS A 231 5.08 42.82 0.39
N ILE A 232 3.83 42.97 -0.06
CA ILE A 232 3.27 42.33 -1.26
C ILE A 232 3.81 43.02 -2.52
N HIS A 233 4.57 42.29 -3.35
CA HIS A 233 4.70 42.63 -4.78
C HIS A 233 3.58 41.94 -5.56
N ARG A 234 2.80 42.79 -6.24
CA ARG A 234 1.62 42.48 -7.05
C ARG A 234 2.10 42.03 -8.43
N CYS A 235 1.77 40.81 -8.87
CA CYS A 235 1.84 40.44 -10.29
C CYS A 235 0.44 40.14 -10.80
N THR A 236 -0.09 41.10 -11.55
CA THR A 236 -1.28 41.00 -12.38
C THR A 236 -0.99 40.15 -13.61
N TRP A 237 -1.79 39.12 -13.84
CA TRP A 237 -1.82 38.39 -15.10
C TRP A 237 -2.42 39.28 -16.20
N ARG A 238 -1.72 39.42 -17.33
CA ARG A 238 -2.24 39.85 -18.63
C ARG A 238 -1.99 38.73 -19.62
#